data_AF-A0A2Z2M3I1-F1
#
_entry.id   AF-A0A2Z2M3I1-F1
#
_cell.length_a   1.000
_cell.length_b   1.000
_cell.length_c   1.000
_cell.angle_alpha   90.00
_cell.angle_beta   90.00
_cell.angle_gamma   90.00
#
_symmetry.space_group_name_H-M   'P 1'
#
loop_
_entity.id
_entity.type
_entity.pdbx_description
1 polymer ?
#
loop_
_entity_poly.entity_id
_entity_poly.type
_entity_poly.pdbx_seq_one_letter_code
_entity_poly.pdbx_strand_id
1 'polypeptide(L)'
;MSRKVYLFVMFFVLTLWGLQKASSKGYLSEFDAPPENLNLSVRAYNTTLTVEWTLKGGELVRTLARGRDAVILIYPGWIREKEDDVGFSIADVSNVSVILGDRKVEFNVMYHPYNIIVSNGSKNGEIWVVDVPFDFPSTVKSGKIELRFSTYHTCNNITVGVIYFHSTGRGQYHDLVLPMSIDLGEGFPMFPNFRSEFNFTIDSSKMQHFLSSAVNAHYLVDWIDEPRGWLSVKTVNVRVCPPKTS
;
A
#
# COMPACT_ATOMS: atom_id res chain seq x y z
N MET A 1 28.06 -40.73 13.49
CA MET A 1 28.25 -39.80 12.35
C MET A 1 29.75 -39.56 12.17
N SER A 2 30.31 -39.53 10.96
CA SER A 2 31.77 -39.41 10.78
C SER A 2 32.25 -37.96 10.78
N ARG A 3 33.52 -37.72 11.14
CA ARG A 3 34.15 -36.37 11.18
C ARG A 3 34.03 -35.61 9.85
N LYS A 4 33.99 -36.32 8.71
CA LYS A 4 33.79 -35.74 7.38
C LYS A 4 32.38 -35.16 7.21
N VAL A 5 31.35 -35.81 7.77
CA VAL A 5 29.96 -35.32 7.74
C VAL A 5 29.82 -34.03 8.55
N TYR A 6 30.42 -33.96 9.73
CA TYR A 6 30.41 -32.72 10.54
C TYR A 6 31.06 -31.54 9.82
N LEU A 7 32.22 -31.75 9.18
CA LEU A 7 32.89 -30.70 8.40
C LEU A 7 32.05 -30.24 7.20
N PHE A 8 31.39 -31.18 6.50
CA PHE A 8 30.50 -30.86 5.38
C PHE A 8 29.27 -30.06 5.82
N VAL A 9 28.61 -30.48 6.90
CA VAL A 9 27.46 -29.76 7.48
C VAL A 9 27.87 -28.37 7.96
N MET A 10 29.01 -28.24 8.67
CA MET A 10 29.52 -26.95 9.13
C MET A 10 29.82 -25.99 7.98
N PHE A 11 30.46 -26.48 6.91
CA PHE A 11 30.71 -25.69 5.70
C PHE A 11 29.40 -25.21 5.07
N PHE A 12 28.42 -26.12 4.89
CA PHE A 12 27.13 -25.80 4.30
C PHE A 12 26.34 -24.76 5.10
N VAL A 13 26.32 -24.87 6.43
CA VAL A 13 25.68 -23.88 7.33
C VAL A 13 26.37 -22.51 7.24
N LEU A 14 27.70 -22.46 7.21
CA LEU A 14 28.45 -21.21 7.05
C LEU A 14 28.21 -20.56 5.68
N THR A 15 28.14 -21.35 4.60
CA THR A 15 27.83 -20.85 3.25
C THR A 15 26.42 -20.28 3.17
N LEU A 16 25.42 -20.98 3.72
CA LEU A 16 24.04 -20.48 3.78
C LEU A 16 23.91 -19.20 4.61
N TRP A 17 24.57 -19.14 5.77
CA TRP A 17 24.57 -17.92 6.61
C TRP A 17 25.27 -16.74 5.90
N GLY A 18 26.38 -17.01 5.20
CA GLY A 18 27.06 -16.02 4.36
C GLY A 18 26.18 -15.49 3.23
N LEU A 19 25.49 -16.38 2.51
CA LEU A 19 24.51 -16.01 1.48
C LEU A 19 23.35 -15.20 2.06
N GLN A 20 22.80 -15.60 3.21
CA GLN A 20 21.74 -14.88 3.90
C GLN A 20 22.18 -13.45 4.26
N LYS A 21 23.38 -13.30 4.83
CA LYS A 21 23.97 -11.99 5.17
C LYS A 21 24.36 -11.16 3.94
N ALA A 22 24.75 -11.79 2.84
CA ALA A 22 25.01 -11.10 1.58
C ALA A 22 23.71 -10.54 0.98
N SER A 23 22.66 -11.37 0.95
CA SER A 23 21.31 -11.01 0.47
C SER A 23 20.70 -9.87 1.29
N SER A 24 20.72 -9.97 2.62
CA SER A 24 20.15 -8.95 3.51
C SER A 24 20.90 -7.61 3.50
N LYS A 25 22.17 -7.59 3.04
CA LYS A 25 22.96 -6.36 2.84
C LYS A 25 22.87 -5.82 1.41
N GLY A 26 22.05 -6.42 0.55
CA GLY A 26 21.87 -6.00 -0.84
C GLY A 26 23.03 -6.35 -1.78
N TYR A 27 24.02 -7.15 -1.35
CA TYR A 27 25.12 -7.57 -2.25
C TYR A 27 24.66 -8.51 -3.37
N LEU A 28 23.43 -9.00 -3.32
CA LEU A 28 22.80 -9.82 -4.35
C LEU A 28 21.74 -9.04 -5.16
N SER A 29 21.73 -7.70 -5.10
CA SER A 29 20.73 -6.86 -5.77
C SER A 29 20.68 -7.03 -7.29
N GLU A 30 21.78 -7.43 -7.93
CA GLU A 30 21.84 -7.74 -9.38
C GLU A 30 21.02 -9.00 -9.75
N PHE A 31 20.73 -9.87 -8.77
CA PHE A 31 19.92 -11.08 -8.92
C PHE A 31 18.49 -10.91 -8.37
N ASP A 32 18.18 -9.72 -7.85
CA ASP A 32 16.86 -9.39 -7.32
C ASP A 32 15.89 -8.97 -8.44
N ALA A 33 14.62 -8.76 -8.12
CA ALA A 33 13.65 -8.25 -9.07
C ALA A 33 13.75 -6.71 -9.14
N PRO A 34 14.15 -6.09 -10.27
CA PRO A 34 14.14 -4.63 -10.41
C PRO A 34 12.70 -4.13 -10.67
N PRO A 35 12.44 -2.81 -10.54
CA PRO A 35 11.08 -2.25 -10.65
C PRO A 35 10.33 -2.58 -11.95
N GLU A 36 11.05 -2.76 -13.06
CA GLU A 36 10.49 -3.06 -14.38
C GLU A 36 9.85 -4.45 -14.46
N ASN A 37 10.23 -5.36 -13.54
CA ASN A 37 9.64 -6.69 -13.44
C ASN A 37 8.29 -6.71 -12.72
N LEU A 38 7.84 -5.58 -12.17
CA LEU A 38 6.52 -5.42 -11.57
C LEU A 38 5.48 -5.04 -12.62
N ASN A 39 4.56 -5.95 -12.90
CA ASN A 39 3.30 -5.60 -13.55
C ASN A 39 2.27 -5.19 -12.49
N LEU A 40 2.05 -3.90 -12.30
CA LEU A 40 1.00 -3.34 -11.43
C LEU A 40 -0.15 -2.79 -12.29
N SER A 41 -1.30 -3.45 -12.25
CA SER A 41 -2.54 -3.09 -12.95
C SER A 41 -3.54 -2.49 -11.97
N VAL A 42 -4.17 -1.38 -12.34
CA VAL A 42 -5.19 -0.71 -11.52
C VAL A 42 -6.37 -0.36 -12.43
N ARG A 43 -7.57 -0.80 -12.08
CA ARG A 43 -8.78 -0.69 -12.92
C ARG A 43 -9.99 -0.36 -12.06
N ALA A 44 -10.79 0.61 -12.47
CA ALA A 44 -12.06 0.92 -11.84
C ALA A 44 -13.23 0.49 -12.75
N TYR A 45 -14.25 -0.14 -12.17
CA TYR A 45 -15.50 -0.48 -12.85
C TYR A 45 -16.69 -0.37 -11.89
N ASN A 46 -17.73 0.37 -12.31
CA ASN A 46 -18.87 0.74 -11.47
C ASN A 46 -18.42 1.41 -10.15
N THR A 47 -18.57 0.69 -9.03
CA THR A 47 -18.17 1.12 -7.68
C THR A 47 -16.95 0.37 -7.13
N THR A 48 -16.33 -0.52 -7.93
CA THR A 48 -15.20 -1.33 -7.50
C THR A 48 -13.90 -0.87 -8.16
N LEU A 49 -12.88 -0.60 -7.36
CA LEU A 49 -11.48 -0.54 -7.78
C LEU A 49 -10.82 -1.89 -7.58
N THR A 50 -10.17 -2.39 -8.63
CA THR A 50 -9.35 -3.59 -8.61
C THR A 50 -7.89 -3.21 -8.81
N VAL A 51 -7.04 -3.63 -7.89
CA VAL A 51 -5.58 -3.55 -7.99
C VAL A 51 -5.03 -4.96 -8.09
N GLU A 52 -4.29 -5.25 -9.16
CA GLU A 52 -3.66 -6.55 -9.43
C GLU A 52 -2.17 -6.33 -9.62
N TRP A 53 -1.34 -7.17 -9.00
CA TRP A 53 0.11 -7.13 -9.22
C TRP A 53 0.67 -8.50 -9.60
N THR A 54 1.80 -8.48 -10.29
CA THR A 54 2.66 -9.65 -10.48
C THR A 54 4.11 -9.20 -10.58
N LEU A 55 4.96 -9.66 -9.66
CA LEU A 55 6.41 -9.48 -9.68
C LEU A 55 7.08 -10.72 -10.29
N LYS A 56 8.02 -10.52 -11.22
CA LYS A 56 8.77 -11.61 -11.86
C LYS A 56 10.23 -11.64 -11.37
N GLY A 57 10.72 -12.82 -10.99
CA GLY A 57 12.10 -12.99 -10.55
C GLY A 57 12.35 -12.58 -9.10
N GLY A 58 13.62 -12.52 -8.72
CA GLY A 58 14.07 -12.15 -7.37
C GLY A 58 13.69 -13.12 -6.25
N GLU A 59 12.98 -14.22 -6.51
CA GLU A 59 12.40 -15.06 -5.46
C GLU A 59 13.45 -15.67 -4.52
N LEU A 60 14.59 -16.09 -5.08
CA LEU A 60 15.70 -16.63 -4.30
C LEU A 60 16.33 -15.55 -3.41
N VAL A 61 16.58 -14.36 -3.94
CA VAL A 61 17.17 -13.23 -3.21
C VAL A 61 16.22 -12.74 -2.12
N ARG A 62 14.93 -12.54 -2.45
CA ARG A 62 13.87 -12.22 -1.48
C ARG A 62 13.77 -13.27 -0.37
N THR A 63 13.82 -14.56 -0.71
CA THR A 63 13.74 -15.65 0.28
C THR A 63 14.97 -15.71 1.18
N LEU A 64 16.19 -15.57 0.62
CA LEU A 64 17.43 -15.50 1.39
C LEU A 64 17.50 -14.24 2.26
N ALA A 65 17.05 -13.09 1.76
CA ALA A 65 16.93 -11.84 2.51
C ALA A 65 15.77 -11.85 3.52
N ARG A 66 14.95 -12.92 3.60
CA ARG A 66 13.69 -12.96 4.38
C ARG A 66 12.77 -11.77 4.10
N GLY A 67 12.79 -11.28 2.87
CA GLY A 67 12.07 -10.13 2.40
C GLY A 67 10.55 -10.28 2.49
N ARG A 68 9.88 -9.14 2.63
CA ARG A 68 8.43 -9.00 2.67
C ARG A 68 8.03 -7.82 1.80
N ASP A 69 7.21 -8.08 0.80
CA ASP A 69 6.69 -7.03 -0.06
C ASP A 69 5.33 -6.61 0.49
N ALA A 70 4.89 -5.40 0.14
CA ALA A 70 3.57 -4.91 0.52
C ALA A 70 2.93 -4.15 -0.64
N VAL A 71 1.61 -4.16 -0.70
CA VAL A 71 0.83 -3.17 -1.46
C VAL A 71 0.12 -2.29 -0.46
N ILE A 72 0.13 -0.98 -0.70
CA ILE A 72 -0.50 0.00 0.18
C ILE A 72 -1.46 0.83 -0.66
N LEU A 73 -2.74 0.81 -0.27
CA LEU A 73 -3.77 1.65 -0.87
C LEU A 73 -3.96 2.90 -0.03
N ILE A 74 -4.04 4.06 -0.68
CA ILE A 74 -4.25 5.37 -0.06
C ILE A 74 -5.44 6.04 -0.76
N TYR A 75 -6.51 6.34 -0.04
CA TYR A 75 -7.73 6.92 -0.61
C TYR A 75 -8.50 7.78 0.40
N PRO A 76 -9.32 8.76 -0.04
CA PRO A 76 -10.22 9.46 0.87
C PRO A 76 -11.32 8.50 1.35
N GLY A 77 -11.36 8.18 2.64
CA GLY A 77 -12.28 7.20 3.22
C GLY A 77 -13.62 7.77 3.62
N TRP A 78 -13.63 8.86 4.40
CA TRP A 78 -14.86 9.57 4.77
C TRP A 78 -14.63 11.07 4.92
N ILE A 79 -15.74 11.81 4.96
CA ILE A 79 -15.75 13.25 5.27
C ILE A 79 -16.73 13.50 6.42
N ARG A 80 -16.36 14.40 7.34
CA ARG A 80 -17.25 14.90 8.40
C ARG A 80 -17.27 16.43 8.43
N GLU A 81 -18.39 17.02 8.86
CA GLU A 81 -18.54 18.48 9.00
C GLU A 81 -17.99 18.98 10.35
N LYS A 82 -18.11 18.18 11.41
CA LYS A 82 -17.52 18.42 12.75
C LYS A 82 -17.03 17.12 13.36
N GLU A 83 -16.30 17.24 14.47
CA GLU A 83 -15.69 16.11 15.17
C GLU A 83 -16.73 15.08 15.67
N ASP A 84 -17.90 15.55 16.15
CA ASP A 84 -18.99 14.73 16.67
C ASP A 84 -20.06 14.32 15.63
N ASP A 85 -19.95 14.75 14.37
CA ASP A 85 -20.96 14.49 13.33
C ASP A 85 -20.80 13.10 12.67
N VAL A 86 -21.92 12.50 12.25
CA VAL A 86 -21.93 11.24 11.49
C VAL A 86 -21.31 11.48 10.11
N GLY A 87 -20.07 11.04 9.92
CA GLY A 87 -19.34 11.14 8.66
C GLY A 87 -19.97 10.36 7.51
N PHE A 88 -19.84 10.87 6.28
CA PHE A 88 -20.21 10.14 5.06
C PHE A 88 -19.00 9.37 4.51
N SER A 89 -19.12 8.04 4.49
CA SER A 89 -18.12 7.14 3.90
C SER A 89 -18.16 7.22 2.36
N ILE A 90 -17.00 7.49 1.78
CA ILE A 90 -16.67 7.39 0.35
C ILE A 90 -16.22 5.96 0.04
N ALA A 91 -15.37 5.40 0.91
CA ALA A 91 -14.96 4.01 0.88
C ALA A 91 -14.74 3.51 2.31
N ASP A 92 -15.30 2.33 2.59
CA ASP A 92 -15.16 1.68 3.89
C ASP A 92 -14.06 0.61 3.84
N VAL A 93 -13.26 0.54 4.89
CA VAL A 93 -12.23 -0.49 5.10
C VAL A 93 -12.84 -1.90 5.04
N SER A 94 -14.04 -2.09 5.58
CA SER A 94 -14.78 -3.36 5.54
C SER A 94 -15.17 -3.81 4.12
N ASN A 95 -15.17 -2.88 3.17
CA ASN A 95 -15.38 -3.12 1.75
C ASN A 95 -14.09 -3.41 0.96
N VAL A 96 -12.94 -3.47 1.64
CA VAL A 96 -11.68 -3.95 1.06
C VAL A 96 -11.60 -5.46 1.21
N SER A 97 -11.33 -6.16 0.12
CA SER A 97 -11.00 -7.57 0.12
C SER A 97 -9.68 -7.81 -0.59
N VAL A 98 -8.82 -8.64 0.02
CA VAL A 98 -7.49 -8.97 -0.50
C VAL A 98 -7.38 -10.47 -0.70
N ILE A 99 -6.82 -10.84 -1.85
CA ILE A 99 -6.59 -12.22 -2.26
C ILE A 99 -5.12 -12.34 -2.66
N LEU A 100 -4.37 -13.12 -1.88
CA LEU A 100 -2.96 -13.44 -2.12
C LEU A 100 -2.83 -14.91 -2.52
N GLY A 101 -2.66 -15.17 -3.82
CA GLY A 101 -2.88 -16.51 -4.36
C GLY A 101 -4.31 -16.98 -4.00
N ASP A 102 -4.41 -17.97 -3.11
CA ASP A 102 -5.69 -18.56 -2.68
C ASP A 102 -6.13 -18.13 -1.26
N ARG A 103 -5.49 -17.12 -0.64
CA ARG A 103 -5.73 -16.73 0.75
C ARG A 103 -6.26 -15.30 0.90
N LYS A 104 -7.25 -15.13 1.79
CA LYS A 104 -7.59 -13.83 2.38
C LYS A 104 -6.60 -13.48 3.50
N VAL A 105 -6.40 -12.19 3.73
CA VAL A 105 -5.41 -11.66 4.68
C VAL A 105 -6.04 -10.54 5.50
N GLU A 106 -5.71 -10.50 6.79
CA GLU A 106 -6.05 -9.40 7.71
C GLU A 106 -5.05 -8.25 7.56
N PHE A 107 -5.49 -7.02 7.77
CA PHE A 107 -4.69 -5.84 7.52
C PHE A 107 -4.95 -4.75 8.55
N ASN A 108 -3.93 -3.92 8.76
CA ASN A 108 -4.04 -2.74 9.62
C ASN A 108 -4.54 -1.55 8.79
N VAL A 109 -4.97 -0.50 9.48
CA VAL A 109 -5.42 0.75 8.86
C VAL A 109 -4.81 1.92 9.60
N MET A 110 -4.38 2.93 8.85
CA MET A 110 -3.99 4.23 9.39
C MET A 110 -4.86 5.32 8.75
N TYR A 111 -4.97 6.41 9.50
CA TYR A 111 -5.98 7.44 9.31
C TYR A 111 -5.35 8.82 9.44
N HIS A 112 -5.50 9.64 8.41
CA HIS A 112 -4.85 10.94 8.29
C HIS A 112 -5.90 12.05 8.07
N PRO A 113 -6.11 12.93 9.06
CA PRO A 113 -7.07 14.02 8.96
C PRO A 113 -6.56 15.19 8.11
N TYR A 114 -7.43 15.73 7.26
CA TYR A 114 -7.21 16.91 6.43
C TYR A 114 -8.37 17.89 6.55
N ASN A 115 -8.12 19.06 7.14
CA ASN A 115 -9.09 20.15 7.19
C ASN A 115 -9.36 20.69 5.79
N ILE A 116 -10.63 20.83 5.44
CA ILE A 116 -11.11 21.42 4.18
C ILE A 116 -12.02 22.62 4.43
N ILE A 117 -11.94 23.59 3.51
CA ILE A 117 -12.82 24.76 3.45
C ILE A 117 -13.57 24.67 2.13
N VAL A 118 -14.90 24.63 2.19
CA VAL A 118 -15.74 24.50 0.99
C VAL A 118 -15.93 25.88 0.33
N SER A 119 -16.09 25.89 -1.00
CA SER A 119 -15.93 27.03 -1.93
C SER A 119 -16.61 28.36 -1.58
N ASN A 120 -17.59 28.38 -0.68
CA ASN A 120 -18.28 29.59 -0.22
C ASN A 120 -17.79 30.11 1.14
N GLY A 121 -16.76 29.50 1.75
CA GLY A 121 -16.19 29.88 3.05
C GLY A 121 -17.13 29.67 4.26
N SER A 122 -18.35 29.18 4.03
CA SER A 122 -19.42 29.05 5.04
C SER A 122 -19.47 27.70 5.76
N LYS A 123 -18.71 26.71 5.28
CA LYS A 123 -18.57 25.39 5.90
C LYS A 123 -17.11 24.95 5.92
N ASN A 124 -16.68 24.52 7.09
CA ASN A 124 -15.47 23.75 7.30
C ASN A 124 -15.85 22.27 7.37
N GLY A 125 -14.90 21.40 7.09
CA GLY A 125 -15.03 19.96 7.30
C GLY A 125 -13.66 19.30 7.35
N GLU A 126 -13.66 17.99 7.49
CA GLU A 126 -12.44 17.20 7.57
C GLU A 126 -12.58 15.95 6.70
N ILE A 127 -11.64 15.78 5.77
CA ILE A 127 -11.45 14.54 5.00
C ILE A 127 -10.49 13.66 5.76
N TRP A 128 -10.87 12.40 5.95
CA TRP A 128 -9.96 11.38 6.44
C TRP A 128 -9.40 10.59 5.28
N VAL A 129 -8.12 10.80 4.99
CA VAL A 129 -7.36 9.94 4.08
C VAL A 129 -7.03 8.66 4.84
N VAL A 130 -7.39 7.54 4.24
CA VAL A 130 -7.14 6.19 4.77
C VAL A 130 -5.97 5.62 4.01
N ASP A 131 -5.01 5.05 4.73
CA ASP A 131 -4.03 4.13 4.15
C ASP A 131 -4.18 2.72 4.74
N VAL A 132 -4.13 1.74 3.84
CA VAL A 132 -4.35 0.33 4.15
C VAL A 132 -3.21 -0.48 3.52
N PRO A 133 -2.22 -0.91 4.31
CA PRO A 133 -1.16 -1.78 3.84
C PRO A 133 -1.51 -3.27 3.94
N PHE A 134 -1.05 -4.03 2.96
CA PHE A 134 -1.17 -5.48 2.88
C PHE A 134 0.22 -6.07 2.61
N ASP A 135 0.91 -6.59 3.63
CA ASP A 135 2.16 -7.32 3.44
C ASP A 135 1.97 -8.78 3.05
N PHE A 136 3.03 -9.32 2.46
CA PHE A 136 3.09 -10.70 2.06
C PHE A 136 4.52 -11.26 2.02
N PRO A 137 4.68 -12.57 2.27
CA PRO A 137 5.98 -13.20 2.23
C PRO A 137 6.56 -13.21 0.81
N SER A 138 7.89 -13.27 0.71
CA SER A 138 8.65 -13.40 -0.53
C SER A 138 8.20 -14.51 -1.50
N THR A 139 7.46 -15.51 -1.02
CA THR A 139 6.89 -16.58 -1.84
C THR A 139 5.67 -16.14 -2.66
N VAL A 140 4.97 -15.08 -2.25
CA VAL A 140 3.86 -14.49 -3.01
C VAL A 140 4.44 -13.62 -4.12
N LYS A 141 4.02 -13.90 -5.36
CA LYS A 141 4.43 -13.16 -6.56
C LYS A 141 3.33 -12.27 -7.12
N SER A 142 2.07 -12.63 -6.87
CA SER A 142 0.89 -11.94 -7.39
C SER A 142 -0.22 -11.91 -6.35
N GLY A 143 -1.10 -10.93 -6.50
CA GLY A 143 -2.28 -10.76 -5.66
C GLY A 143 -3.27 -9.80 -6.29
N LYS A 144 -4.43 -9.72 -5.67
CA LYS A 144 -5.55 -8.88 -6.07
C LYS A 144 -6.15 -8.21 -4.83
N ILE A 145 -6.35 -6.91 -4.89
CA ILE A 145 -7.18 -6.16 -3.93
C ILE A 145 -8.41 -5.65 -4.69
N GLU A 146 -9.59 -5.80 -4.09
CA GLU A 146 -10.81 -5.12 -4.51
C GLU A 146 -11.24 -4.18 -3.39
N LEU A 147 -11.38 -2.88 -3.68
CA LEU A 147 -11.99 -1.88 -2.81
C LEU A 147 -13.33 -1.46 -3.43
N ARG A 148 -14.41 -1.48 -2.64
CA ARG A 148 -15.72 -0.96 -3.08
C ARG A 148 -16.00 0.39 -2.44
N PHE A 149 -16.37 1.35 -3.28
CA PHE A 149 -16.80 2.68 -2.87
C PHE A 149 -18.31 2.74 -2.64
N SER A 150 -18.68 3.57 -1.68
CA SER A 150 -20.02 4.08 -1.48
C SER A 150 -20.22 5.29 -2.39
N THR A 151 -21.34 5.34 -3.11
CA THR A 151 -21.68 6.49 -3.96
C THR A 151 -23.18 6.72 -3.98
N TYR A 152 -23.56 7.98 -4.16
CA TYR A 152 -24.93 8.47 -4.12
C TYR A 152 -25.49 8.62 -5.54
N HIS A 153 -26.57 9.38 -5.71
CA HIS A 153 -27.28 9.54 -7.00
C HIS A 153 -26.45 10.13 -8.16
N THR A 154 -25.21 10.57 -7.91
CA THR A 154 -24.31 11.18 -8.89
C THR A 154 -22.94 10.50 -8.88
N CYS A 155 -22.21 10.57 -10.00
CA CYS A 155 -20.82 10.09 -10.04
C CYS A 155 -19.89 11.02 -9.25
N ASN A 156 -18.94 10.45 -8.52
CA ASN A 156 -17.82 11.16 -7.91
C ASN A 156 -16.53 10.81 -8.67
N ASN A 157 -15.57 11.72 -8.74
CA ASN A 157 -14.20 11.40 -9.15
C ASN A 157 -13.27 11.51 -7.93
N ILE A 158 -12.49 10.47 -7.67
CA ILE A 158 -11.57 10.43 -6.53
C ILE A 158 -10.22 9.91 -6.97
N THR A 159 -9.16 10.46 -6.41
CA THR A 159 -7.81 9.93 -6.61
C THR A 159 -7.50 8.85 -5.59
N VAL A 160 -6.90 7.76 -6.05
CA VAL A 160 -6.39 6.67 -5.22
C VAL A 160 -4.90 6.49 -5.51
N GLY A 161 -4.11 6.53 -4.44
CA GLY A 161 -2.70 6.14 -4.45
C GLY A 161 -2.57 4.63 -4.27
N VAL A 162 -1.70 4.01 -5.07
CA VAL A 162 -1.30 2.61 -4.95
C VAL A 162 0.22 2.57 -4.91
N ILE A 163 0.77 2.12 -3.77
CA ILE A 163 2.21 1.95 -3.60
C ILE A 163 2.50 0.46 -3.55
N TYR A 164 3.33 -0.04 -4.46
CA TYR A 164 3.99 -1.33 -4.31
C TYR A 164 5.33 -1.11 -3.62
N PHE A 165 5.52 -1.72 -2.45
CA PHE A 165 6.77 -1.73 -1.72
C PHE A 165 7.48 -3.06 -1.90
N HIS A 166 8.74 -3.00 -2.32
CA HIS A 166 9.59 -4.16 -2.48
C HIS A 166 10.71 -4.18 -1.43
N SER A 167 10.71 -5.21 -0.58
CA SER A 167 11.66 -5.33 0.52
C SER A 167 12.59 -6.53 0.37
N THR A 168 13.64 -6.35 -0.42
CA THR A 168 14.99 -6.60 0.09
C THR A 168 15.46 -5.48 1.04
N GLY A 169 14.77 -4.33 0.98
CA GLY A 169 14.43 -3.35 2.05
C GLY A 169 15.37 -2.16 2.22
N ARG A 170 14.90 -0.91 2.42
CA ARG A 170 15.73 0.33 2.59
C ARG A 170 16.38 0.90 1.30
N GLY A 171 15.61 1.60 0.46
CA GLY A 171 16.17 2.66 -0.41
C GLY A 171 16.58 3.89 0.42
N GLN A 172 17.18 4.92 -0.18
CA GLN A 172 16.97 6.26 0.36
C GLN A 172 15.54 6.66 0.00
N TYR A 173 14.67 6.72 1.00
CA TYR A 173 13.30 7.19 0.80
C TYR A 173 13.31 8.72 0.90
N HIS A 174 13.04 9.37 -0.22
CA HIS A 174 12.66 10.78 -0.22
C HIS A 174 11.21 10.93 0.22
N ASP A 175 10.83 12.14 0.62
CA ASP A 175 9.45 12.45 0.98
C ASP A 175 8.54 12.15 -0.21
N LEU A 176 7.52 11.32 0.00
CA LEU A 176 6.59 10.96 -1.06
C LEU A 176 5.42 11.93 -1.07
N VAL A 177 5.30 12.70 -2.15
CA VAL A 177 4.17 13.59 -2.38
C VAL A 177 3.22 12.91 -3.37
N LEU A 178 2.04 12.53 -2.88
CA LEU A 178 0.96 12.00 -3.71
C LEU A 178 -0.03 13.12 -4.01
N PRO A 179 -0.21 13.53 -5.29
CA PRO A 179 -1.29 14.42 -5.66
C PRO A 179 -2.60 13.65 -5.52
N MET A 180 -3.50 14.17 -4.70
CA MET A 180 -4.82 13.62 -4.42
C MET A 180 -5.87 14.64 -4.86
N SER A 181 -6.99 14.14 -5.38
CA SER A 181 -8.16 14.95 -5.67
C SER A 181 -9.43 14.26 -5.24
N ILE A 182 -10.44 15.06 -4.94
CA ILE A 182 -11.80 14.65 -4.63
C ILE A 182 -12.75 15.60 -5.32
N ASP A 183 -13.72 15.06 -6.03
CA ASP A 183 -14.71 15.78 -6.83
C ASP A 183 -16.06 15.10 -6.57
N LEU A 184 -16.83 15.70 -5.66
CA LEU A 184 -18.12 15.21 -5.19
C LEU A 184 -19.22 15.78 -6.08
N GLY A 185 -20.07 14.91 -6.61
CA GLY A 185 -21.16 15.34 -7.48
C GLY A 185 -22.25 16.16 -6.77
N GLU A 186 -23.14 16.75 -7.56
CA GLU A 186 -24.28 17.57 -7.12
C GLU A 186 -25.15 16.89 -6.04
N GLY A 187 -25.23 15.56 -6.06
CA GLY A 187 -26.03 14.77 -5.13
C GLY A 187 -25.33 14.34 -3.84
N PHE A 188 -24.13 14.84 -3.52
CA PHE A 188 -23.41 14.45 -2.30
C PHE A 188 -23.98 15.19 -1.05
N PRO A 189 -24.36 14.47 0.03
CA PRO A 189 -25.24 15.03 1.07
C PRO A 189 -24.61 16.08 2.01
N MET A 190 -23.30 16.01 2.31
CA MET A 190 -22.63 17.01 3.19
C MET A 190 -22.14 18.24 2.41
N PHE A 191 -21.48 17.98 1.28
CA PHE A 191 -20.71 18.95 0.50
C PHE A 191 -20.97 18.74 -1.00
N PRO A 192 -22.18 19.06 -1.50
CA PRO A 192 -22.50 18.92 -2.92
C PRO A 192 -21.61 19.84 -3.76
N ASN A 193 -21.13 19.35 -4.91
CA ASN A 193 -20.18 20.04 -5.79
C ASN A 193 -18.84 20.43 -5.15
N PHE A 194 -18.46 19.82 -4.03
CA PHE A 194 -17.14 20.07 -3.46
C PHE A 194 -16.06 19.39 -4.30
N ARG A 195 -15.17 20.21 -4.84
CA ARG A 195 -13.94 19.77 -5.49
C ARG A 195 -12.72 20.33 -4.75
N SER A 196 -11.75 19.47 -4.50
CA SER A 196 -10.46 19.83 -3.89
C SER A 196 -9.34 19.00 -4.47
N GLU A 197 -8.19 19.64 -4.64
CA GLU A 197 -6.93 19.05 -5.04
C GLU A 197 -5.92 19.36 -3.93
N PHE A 198 -5.26 18.34 -3.39
CA PHE A 198 -4.37 18.45 -2.25
C PHE A 198 -3.24 17.42 -2.33
N ASN A 199 -2.15 17.65 -1.61
CA ASN A 199 -1.02 16.72 -1.58
C ASN A 199 -1.01 15.93 -0.27
N PHE A 200 -1.00 14.60 -0.37
CA PHE A 200 -0.69 13.73 0.75
C PHE A 200 0.83 13.52 0.80
N THR A 201 1.48 14.05 1.85
CA THR A 201 2.94 13.98 2.02
C THR A 201 3.29 12.93 3.07
N ILE A 202 4.00 11.88 2.64
CA ILE A 202 4.67 10.93 3.54
C ILE A 202 6.12 11.38 3.67
N ASP A 203 6.40 12.16 4.72
CA ASP A 203 7.76 12.58 5.06
C ASP A 203 8.66 11.34 5.25
N SER A 204 9.92 11.42 4.86
CA SER A 204 10.94 10.36 4.99
C SER A 204 11.08 9.79 6.42
N SER A 205 10.81 10.60 7.46
CA SER A 205 10.75 10.16 8.86
C SER A 205 9.50 9.31 9.15
N LYS A 206 8.33 9.68 8.60
CA LYS A 206 7.07 8.92 8.68
C LYS A 206 7.08 7.70 7.76
N MET A 207 7.84 7.74 6.67
CA MET A 207 7.99 6.64 5.73
C MET A 207 8.51 5.37 6.41
N GLN A 208 9.42 5.50 7.39
CA GLN A 208 9.87 4.35 8.18
C GLN A 208 8.71 3.73 8.98
N HIS A 209 7.90 4.55 9.66
CA HIS A 209 6.71 4.09 10.37
C HIS A 209 5.73 3.40 9.40
N PHE A 210 5.35 4.10 8.33
CA PHE A 210 4.45 3.64 7.27
C PHE A 210 4.87 2.31 6.61
N LEU A 211 6.16 2.15 6.30
CA LEU A 211 6.69 0.87 5.78
C LEU A 211 6.79 -0.20 6.88
N SER A 212 7.05 0.16 8.13
CA SER A 212 7.11 -0.79 9.24
C SER A 212 5.73 -1.33 9.64
N SER A 213 4.71 -0.47 9.66
CA SER A 213 3.31 -0.83 9.90
C SER A 213 2.72 -1.60 8.72
N ALA A 214 3.22 -1.36 7.51
CA ALA A 214 2.93 -2.23 6.38
C ALA A 214 3.45 -3.65 6.60
N VAL A 215 4.68 -3.81 7.08
CA VAL A 215 5.40 -5.10 7.20
C VAL A 215 5.32 -5.68 8.63
N ASN A 216 4.17 -5.54 9.29
CA ASN A 216 4.09 -5.33 10.75
C ASN A 216 4.77 -6.37 11.68
N ALA A 217 5.88 -5.93 12.31
CA ALA A 217 6.24 -6.09 13.73
C ALA A 217 5.96 -7.41 14.49
N HIS A 218 6.50 -8.56 14.05
CA HIS A 218 6.69 -9.73 14.96
C HIS A 218 8.12 -10.29 15.03
N TYR A 219 9.09 -9.75 14.27
CA TYR A 219 10.46 -10.26 14.21
C TYR A 219 11.57 -9.18 14.07
N LEU A 220 11.25 -7.90 14.29
CA LEU A 220 12.15 -6.78 13.96
C LEU A 220 13.29 -6.51 14.97
N VAL A 221 13.36 -7.22 16.10
CA VAL A 221 14.36 -6.97 17.15
C VAL A 221 15.81 -7.29 16.71
N ASP A 222 16.00 -8.11 15.67
CA ASP A 222 17.33 -8.57 15.20
C ASP A 222 17.76 -8.03 13.81
N TRP A 223 17.00 -7.12 13.19
CA TRP A 223 17.09 -6.88 11.72
C TRP A 223 17.23 -5.42 11.24
N ILE A 224 17.54 -4.46 12.13
CA ILE A 224 17.74 -3.06 11.74
C ILE A 224 19.15 -2.59 12.09
N ASP A 225 20.00 -2.57 11.06
CA ASP A 225 21.03 -1.53 10.88
C ASP A 225 20.79 -0.88 9.50
N GLU A 226 21.09 -1.63 8.42
CA GLU A 226 20.98 -1.13 7.03
C GLU A 226 20.69 -2.26 5.97
N PRO A 227 19.48 -2.42 5.40
CA PRO A 227 19.28 -3.29 4.21
C PRO A 227 19.37 -2.51 2.85
N ARG A 228 19.01 -3.08 1.67
CA ARG A 228 18.74 -2.31 0.40
C ARG A 228 17.45 -2.73 -0.39
N GLY A 229 16.56 -1.80 -0.85
CA GLY A 229 15.27 -2.10 -1.58
C GLY A 229 14.54 -0.93 -2.31
N TRP A 230 13.35 -1.14 -2.92
CA TRP A 230 12.66 -0.14 -3.81
C TRP A 230 11.12 0.00 -3.64
N LEU A 231 10.53 1.03 -4.26
CA LEU A 231 9.07 1.27 -4.32
C LEU A 231 8.60 1.68 -5.72
N SER A 232 7.34 1.37 -6.06
CA SER A 232 6.67 1.80 -7.28
C SER A 232 5.32 2.41 -6.94
N VAL A 233 5.00 3.58 -7.51
CA VAL A 233 3.86 4.40 -7.14
C VAL A 233 2.97 4.61 -8.35
N LYS A 234 1.67 4.39 -8.18
CA LYS A 234 0.63 4.74 -9.16
C LYS A 234 -0.46 5.54 -8.50
N THR A 235 -0.65 6.75 -8.97
CA THR A 235 -1.81 7.59 -8.68
C THR A 235 -2.83 7.38 -9.79
N VAL A 236 -4.07 7.04 -9.45
CA VAL A 236 -5.16 6.83 -10.42
C VAL A 236 -6.38 7.66 -10.07
N ASN A 237 -7.06 8.20 -11.09
CA ASN A 237 -8.37 8.82 -10.92
C ASN A 237 -9.44 7.78 -11.18
N VAL A 238 -10.29 7.57 -10.18
CA VAL A 238 -11.34 6.57 -10.13
C VAL A 238 -12.68 7.30 -10.19
N ARG A 239 -13.44 7.08 -11.28
CA ARG A 239 -14.80 7.59 -11.40
C ARG A 239 -15.78 6.55 -10.85
N VAL A 240 -16.45 6.90 -9.76
CA VAL A 240 -17.38 6.05 -9.01
C VAL A 240 -18.81 6.52 -9.28
N CYS A 241 -19.55 5.78 -10.10
CA CYS A 241 -20.95 6.08 -10.42
C CYS A 241 -21.90 5.10 -9.72
N PRO A 242 -23.11 5.54 -9.31
CA PRO A 242 -24.13 4.61 -8.84
C PRO A 242 -24.44 3.56 -9.92
N PRO A 243 -24.84 2.33 -9.53
CA PRO A 243 -25.31 1.34 -10.48
C PRO A 243 -26.48 1.93 -11.27
N LYS A 244 -26.47 1.75 -12.60
CA LYS A 244 -27.62 2.15 -13.42
C LYS A 244 -28.84 1.38 -12.95
N THR A 245 -29.84 2.09 -12.43
CA THR A 245 -31.18 1.56 -12.23
C THR A 245 -31.76 1.21 -13.60
N SER A 246 -31.97 -0.09 -13.84
CA SER A 246 -32.62 -0.65 -15.02
C SER A 246 -34.14 -0.46 -14.97
#